data_AF-A0A0B5HER7-F1
#
_entry.id   AF-A0A0B5HER7-F1
#
_cell.length_a   1.000
_cell.length_b   1.000
_cell.length_c   1.000
_cell.angle_alpha   90.00
_cell.angle_beta   90.00
_cell.angle_gamma   90.00
#
_symmetry.space_group_name_H-M   'P 1'
#
loop_
_entity.id
_entity.type
_entity.pdbx_description
1 polymer ?
#
loop_
_entity_poly.entity_id
_entity_poly.type
_entity_poly.pdbx_seq_one_letter_code
_entity_poly.pdbx_strand_id
1 'polypeptide(L)'
;MLNERGQAFSVFKLLIAAIVAVFILTILLQILTQIAPPSQGDPTEEASSKIKTLINNLGTPERTGLVTFKNGTSLRSRTIAEKTGSLGEHQLCVLISDTVSGSNPNYEEVAQGSWIRYNGNSDQQQKLYVLCDNANRVEETVLEARLDTVFSGYNSFCGGGTAIFDPSNTERICLVSIIPAS
;
A
#
# COMPACT_ATOMS: atom_id res chain seq x y z
N MET A 1 -32.17 -57.93 -23.53
CA MET A 1 -32.61 -57.11 -22.38
C MET A 1 -31.37 -56.73 -21.59
N LEU A 2 -30.83 -55.54 -21.86
CA LEU A 2 -29.63 -55.02 -21.22
C LEU A 2 -30.03 -54.30 -19.92
N ASN A 3 -29.40 -54.71 -18.82
CA ASN A 3 -29.68 -54.31 -17.46
C ASN A 3 -29.00 -52.96 -17.16
N GLU A 4 -29.62 -51.85 -17.55
CA GLU A 4 -29.09 -50.48 -17.41
C GLU A 4 -29.30 -49.83 -16.02
N ARG A 5 -29.74 -50.59 -15.01
CA ARG A 5 -30.04 -50.01 -13.68
C ARG A 5 -28.83 -49.84 -12.74
N GLY A 6 -27.62 -50.13 -13.19
CA GLY A 6 -26.40 -50.07 -12.35
C GLY A 6 -25.54 -48.81 -12.48
N GLN A 7 -25.64 -48.02 -13.55
CA GLN A 7 -24.71 -46.91 -13.81
C GLN A 7 -25.12 -45.57 -13.16
N ALA A 8 -26.42 -45.30 -13.00
CA ALA A 8 -26.90 -44.01 -12.48
C ALA A 8 -26.46 -43.74 -11.02
N PHE A 9 -26.33 -44.79 -10.20
CA PHE A 9 -25.95 -44.65 -8.78
C PHE A 9 -24.48 -44.26 -8.59
N SER A 10 -23.60 -44.60 -9.55
CA SER A 10 -22.18 -44.26 -9.49
C SER A 10 -21.93 -42.77 -9.79
N VAL A 11 -22.67 -42.21 -10.74
CA VAL A 11 -22.58 -40.79 -11.13
C VAL A 11 -23.00 -39.87 -9.99
N PHE A 12 -24.06 -40.22 -9.26
CA PHE A 12 -24.53 -39.43 -8.12
C PHE A 12 -23.51 -39.34 -6.98
N LYS A 13 -22.79 -40.44 -6.70
CA LYS A 13 -21.70 -40.46 -5.71
C LYS A 13 -20.51 -39.62 -6.16
N LEU A 14 -20.18 -39.65 -7.46
CA LEU A 14 -19.11 -38.83 -8.04
C LEU A 14 -19.42 -37.33 -7.93
N LEU A 15 -20.69 -36.95 -8.14
CA LEU A 15 -21.12 -35.56 -8.08
C LEU A 15 -21.06 -35.01 -6.64
N ILE A 16 -21.47 -35.80 -5.65
CA ILE A 16 -21.36 -35.42 -4.23
C ILE A 16 -19.89 -35.25 -3.82
N ALA A 17 -19.01 -36.16 -4.24
CA ALA A 17 -17.58 -36.07 -3.93
C ALA A 17 -16.95 -34.79 -4.49
N ALA A 18 -17.32 -34.39 -5.70
CA ALA A 18 -16.84 -33.16 -6.32
C ALA A 18 -17.28 -31.90 -5.55
N ILE A 19 -18.54 -31.84 -5.10
CA ILE A 19 -19.06 -30.70 -4.32
C ILE A 19 -18.31 -30.58 -2.98
N VAL A 20 -18.11 -31.70 -2.28
CA VAL A 20 -17.36 -31.71 -1.01
C VAL A 20 -15.91 -31.25 -1.22
N ALA A 21 -15.27 -31.69 -2.29
CA ALA A 21 -13.91 -31.26 -2.62
C ALA A 21 -13.82 -29.76 -2.90
N VAL A 22 -14.76 -29.19 -3.66
CA VAL A 22 -14.81 -27.74 -3.90
C VAL A 22 -15.00 -26.98 -2.60
N PHE A 23 -15.87 -27.43 -1.71
CA PHE A 23 -16.14 -26.77 -0.44
C PHE A 23 -14.93 -26.76 0.51
N ILE A 24 -14.21 -27.89 0.59
CA ILE A 24 -12.96 -27.97 1.36
C ILE A 24 -11.90 -27.05 0.73
N LEU A 25 -11.81 -26.99 -0.60
CA LEU A 25 -10.87 -26.12 -1.29
C LEU A 25 -11.15 -24.63 -1.01
N THR A 26 -12.40 -24.18 -0.99
CA THR A 26 -12.74 -22.79 -0.63
C THR A 26 -12.36 -22.45 0.80
N ILE A 27 -12.58 -23.36 1.75
CA ILE A 27 -12.16 -23.17 3.15
C ILE A 27 -10.63 -23.10 3.25
N LEU A 28 -9.92 -23.99 2.57
CA LEU A 28 -8.45 -23.99 2.55
C LEU A 28 -7.88 -22.72 1.91
N LEU A 29 -8.52 -22.20 0.86
CA LEU A 29 -8.15 -20.91 0.25
C LEU A 29 -8.29 -19.75 1.25
N GLN A 30 -9.39 -19.69 2.01
CA GLN A 30 -9.56 -18.66 3.05
C GLN A 30 -8.50 -18.77 4.15
N ILE A 31 -8.16 -19.99 4.59
CA ILE A 31 -7.11 -20.21 5.59
C ILE A 31 -5.73 -19.84 5.01
N LEU A 32 -5.44 -20.22 3.77
CA LEU A 32 -4.19 -19.86 3.10
C LEU A 32 -4.03 -18.35 2.92
N THR A 33 -5.11 -17.60 2.69
CA THR A 33 -5.04 -16.12 2.69
C THR A 33 -4.75 -15.52 4.08
N GLN A 34 -5.05 -16.24 5.16
CA GLN A 34 -4.72 -15.82 6.53
C GLN A 34 -3.32 -16.26 6.98
N ILE A 35 -2.78 -17.33 6.39
CA ILE A 35 -1.46 -17.92 6.74
C ILE A 35 -0.38 -17.56 5.71
N ALA A 36 -0.74 -16.95 4.57
CA ALA A 36 0.24 -16.46 3.61
C ALA A 36 1.27 -15.62 4.38
N PRO A 37 2.58 -15.94 4.27
CA PRO A 37 3.62 -15.18 4.96
C PRO A 37 3.39 -13.71 4.63
N PRO A 38 3.57 -12.78 5.60
CA PRO A 38 3.34 -11.36 5.36
C PRO A 38 4.01 -11.05 4.05
N SER A 39 3.20 -10.76 3.03
CA SER A 39 3.71 -10.70 1.67
C SER A 39 4.89 -9.75 1.74
N GLN A 40 6.06 -10.18 1.27
CA GLN A 40 7.21 -9.29 1.12
C GLN A 40 6.88 -8.36 -0.04
N GLY A 41 5.81 -7.58 0.12
CA GLY A 41 5.20 -6.79 -0.90
C GLY A 41 6.23 -5.81 -1.39
N ASP A 42 6.29 -5.66 -2.71
CA ASP A 42 7.04 -4.56 -3.29
C ASP A 42 6.45 -3.25 -2.73
N PRO A 43 7.26 -2.36 -2.14
CA PRO A 43 6.77 -1.13 -1.54
C PRO A 43 5.95 -0.27 -2.51
N THR A 44 6.30 -0.29 -3.80
CA THR A 44 5.59 0.49 -4.82
C THR A 44 4.22 -0.10 -5.13
N GLU A 45 4.12 -1.43 -5.24
CA GLU A 45 2.84 -2.12 -5.42
C GLU A 45 1.89 -1.87 -4.24
N GLU A 46 2.37 -2.06 -3.01
CA GLU A 46 1.56 -1.85 -1.80
C GLU A 46 1.11 -0.39 -1.65
N ALA A 47 2.01 0.57 -1.89
CA ALA A 47 1.66 2.00 -1.89
C ALA A 47 0.57 2.30 -2.93
N SER A 48 0.77 1.86 -4.18
CA SER A 48 -0.16 2.14 -5.27
C SER A 48 -1.53 1.49 -5.06
N SER A 49 -1.57 0.26 -4.55
CA SER A 49 -2.80 -0.45 -4.18
C SER A 49 -3.55 0.28 -3.07
N LYS A 50 -2.82 0.75 -2.04
CA LYS A 50 -3.43 1.50 -0.94
C LYS A 50 -3.98 2.85 -1.42
N ILE A 51 -3.24 3.58 -2.25
CA ILE A 51 -3.70 4.85 -2.82
C ILE A 51 -4.97 4.67 -3.66
N LYS A 52 -5.06 3.62 -4.49
CA LYS A 52 -6.28 3.32 -5.26
C LYS A 52 -7.51 3.14 -4.37
N THR A 53 -7.33 2.60 -3.17
CA THR A 53 -8.41 2.46 -2.19
C THR A 53 -8.75 3.79 -1.52
N LEU A 54 -7.73 4.57 -1.14
CA LEU A 54 -7.89 5.82 -0.39
C LEU A 54 -8.33 7.01 -1.25
N ILE A 55 -8.09 7.00 -2.56
CA ILE A 55 -8.50 8.12 -3.44
C ILE A 55 -10.02 8.38 -3.43
N ASN A 56 -10.80 7.37 -3.03
CA ASN A 56 -12.26 7.45 -2.86
C ASN A 56 -12.69 7.65 -1.38
N ASN A 57 -11.75 7.58 -0.44
CA ASN A 57 -11.97 7.69 1.01
C ASN A 57 -11.00 8.73 1.59
N LEU A 58 -11.18 10.00 1.19
CA LEU A 58 -10.29 11.09 1.57
C LEU A 58 -10.29 11.33 3.08
N GLY A 59 -9.16 11.81 3.59
CA GLY A 59 -8.99 12.19 5.00
C GLY A 59 -8.82 11.02 5.96
N THR A 60 -8.89 9.77 5.48
CA THR A 60 -8.69 8.59 6.31
C THR A 60 -7.29 8.02 6.07
N PRO A 61 -6.37 8.19 7.02
CA PRO A 61 -5.05 7.57 6.91
C PRO A 61 -5.13 6.05 7.04
N GLU A 62 -4.34 5.33 6.24
CA GLU A 62 -4.20 3.88 6.35
C GLU A 62 -2.75 3.41 6.26
N ARG A 63 -2.49 2.26 6.89
CA ARG A 63 -1.21 1.57 6.82
C ARG A 63 -1.29 0.45 5.79
N THR A 64 -0.20 0.21 5.07
CA THR A 64 -0.04 -0.99 4.25
C THR A 64 0.23 -2.23 5.11
N GLY A 65 0.24 -3.40 4.47
CA GLY A 65 0.91 -4.56 5.02
C GLY A 65 2.42 -4.32 5.20
N LEU A 66 3.12 -5.33 5.69
CA LEU A 66 4.59 -5.32 5.69
C LEU A 66 5.10 -5.27 4.25
N VAL A 67 6.07 -4.41 4.00
CA VAL A 67 6.80 -4.31 2.74
C VAL A 67 8.27 -4.56 2.99
N THR A 68 8.98 -5.13 2.02
CA THR A 68 10.41 -5.43 2.17
C THR A 68 11.24 -4.50 1.30
N PHE A 69 12.10 -3.71 1.95
CA PHE A 69 13.12 -2.90 1.29
C PHE A 69 14.42 -3.72 1.23
N LYS A 70 14.86 -4.01 0.01
CA LYS A 70 16.15 -4.64 -0.29
C LYS A 70 17.14 -3.57 -0.73
N ASN A 71 18.43 -3.87 -0.70
CA ASN A 71 19.44 -2.93 -1.21
C ASN A 71 19.09 -2.48 -2.65
N GLY A 72 19.01 -1.18 -2.87
CA GLY A 72 18.67 -0.57 -4.15
C GLY A 72 17.17 -0.43 -4.41
N THR A 73 16.29 -0.97 -3.55
CA THR A 73 14.85 -0.72 -3.63
C THR A 73 14.60 0.78 -3.51
N SER A 74 13.75 1.31 -4.40
CA SER A 74 13.37 2.72 -4.39
C SER A 74 11.86 2.88 -4.42
N LEU A 75 11.38 3.88 -3.68
CA LEU A 75 10.01 4.33 -3.71
C LEU A 75 9.96 5.67 -4.44
N ARG A 76 9.26 5.72 -5.58
CA ARG A 76 9.22 6.90 -6.47
C ARG A 76 7.78 7.34 -6.71
N SER A 77 7.48 8.61 -6.50
CA SER A 77 6.16 9.20 -6.75
C SER A 77 5.70 8.93 -8.18
N ARG A 78 6.58 9.10 -9.18
CA ARG A 78 6.29 8.82 -10.58
C ARG A 78 5.81 7.39 -10.83
N THR A 79 6.52 6.39 -10.31
CA THR A 79 6.18 4.98 -10.53
C THR A 79 4.88 4.61 -9.81
N ILE A 80 4.65 5.19 -8.63
CA ILE A 80 3.38 5.04 -7.92
C ILE A 80 2.24 5.68 -8.72
N ALA A 81 2.43 6.90 -9.23
CA ALA A 81 1.47 7.63 -10.06
C ALA A 81 1.07 6.80 -11.29
N GLU A 82 2.05 6.31 -12.04
CA GLU A 82 1.83 5.45 -13.22
C GLU A 82 1.04 4.19 -12.87
N LYS A 83 1.34 3.53 -11.74
CA LYS A 83 0.61 2.32 -11.30
C LYS A 83 -0.79 2.60 -10.77
N THR A 84 -1.00 3.76 -10.13
CA THR A 84 -2.32 4.18 -9.66
C THR A 84 -3.24 4.51 -10.83
N GLY A 85 -2.71 5.20 -11.85
CA GLY A 85 -3.45 5.61 -13.05
C GLY A 85 -4.47 6.73 -12.81
N SER A 86 -4.50 7.33 -11.63
CA SER A 86 -5.49 8.35 -11.26
C SER A 86 -4.89 9.64 -10.72
N LEU A 87 -3.60 9.66 -10.41
CA LEU A 87 -2.89 10.82 -9.88
C LEU A 87 -1.68 11.14 -10.75
N GLY A 88 -1.36 12.43 -10.86
CA GLY A 88 -0.09 12.89 -11.41
C GLY A 88 1.07 12.71 -10.43
N GLU A 89 2.30 12.72 -10.93
CA GLU A 89 3.51 12.65 -10.10
C GLU A 89 3.56 13.78 -9.04
N HIS A 90 3.12 14.99 -9.40
CA HIS A 90 3.07 16.16 -8.51
C HIS A 90 1.99 16.06 -7.42
N GLN A 91 1.03 15.14 -7.57
CA GLN A 91 -0.02 14.87 -6.59
C GLN A 91 0.38 13.79 -5.59
N LEU A 92 1.60 13.24 -5.72
CA LEU A 92 2.11 12.16 -4.88
C LEU A 92 3.40 12.60 -4.22
N CYS A 93 3.40 12.57 -2.90
CA CYS A 93 4.56 12.89 -2.11
C CYS A 93 5.05 11.68 -1.34
N VAL A 94 6.34 11.41 -1.43
CA VAL A 94 7.01 10.26 -0.83
C VAL A 94 8.01 10.77 0.21
N LEU A 95 7.82 10.37 1.46
CA LEU A 95 8.49 10.91 2.65
C LEU A 95 9.10 9.79 3.52
N ILE A 96 10.07 10.15 4.35
CA ILE A 96 10.64 9.28 5.39
C ILE A 96 10.16 9.83 6.72
N SER A 97 9.52 9.02 7.58
CA SER A 97 9.13 9.50 8.91
C SER A 97 10.36 9.81 9.77
N ASP A 98 10.21 10.74 10.73
CA ASP A 98 11.28 11.05 11.68
C ASP A 98 11.72 9.83 12.48
N THR A 99 10.78 8.92 12.75
CA THR A 99 11.04 7.66 13.45
C THR A 99 11.95 6.71 12.66
N VAL A 100 11.84 6.68 11.33
CA VAL A 100 12.74 5.90 10.46
C VAL A 100 14.06 6.64 10.25
N SER A 101 14.01 7.95 9.97
CA SER A 101 15.20 8.77 9.72
C SER A 101 16.17 8.74 10.90
N GLY A 102 15.67 8.86 12.13
CA GLY A 102 16.50 8.81 13.33
C GLY A 102 17.04 7.43 13.70
N SER A 103 16.39 6.34 13.25
CA SER A 103 16.75 4.97 13.62
C SER A 103 17.51 4.20 12.53
N ASN A 104 17.38 4.62 11.28
CA ASN A 104 17.92 3.88 10.13
C ASN A 104 18.46 4.84 9.05
N PRO A 105 19.77 5.16 9.08
CA PRO A 105 20.40 6.08 8.13
C PRO A 105 20.52 5.50 6.71
N ASN A 106 20.03 4.29 6.46
CA ASN A 106 20.12 3.63 5.16
C ASN A 106 19.05 4.09 4.17
N TYR A 107 18.07 4.89 4.60
CA TYR A 107 17.13 5.53 3.68
C TYR A 107 17.69 6.88 3.23
N GLU A 108 17.82 7.05 1.92
CA GLU A 108 18.31 8.26 1.28
C GLU A 108 17.18 8.89 0.48
N GLU A 109 16.91 10.17 0.73
CA GLU A 109 16.03 10.98 -0.10
C GLU A 109 16.83 11.51 -1.30
N VAL A 110 16.66 10.87 -2.46
CA VAL A 110 17.40 11.19 -3.69
C VAL A 110 16.83 12.45 -4.36
N ALA A 111 15.51 12.63 -4.27
CA ALA A 111 14.83 13.83 -4.69
C ALA A 111 13.70 14.13 -3.71
N GLN A 112 13.73 15.34 -3.15
CA GLN A 112 12.84 15.73 -2.07
C GLN A 112 11.38 15.50 -2.41
N GLY A 113 10.66 14.81 -1.52
CA GLY A 113 9.23 14.52 -1.65
C GLY A 113 8.84 13.60 -2.82
N SER A 114 9.79 13.07 -3.58
CA SER A 114 9.48 12.32 -4.82
C SER A 114 10.23 11.01 -4.94
N TRP A 115 11.41 10.88 -4.35
CA TRP A 115 12.22 9.67 -4.51
C TRP A 115 13.03 9.34 -3.25
N ILE A 116 12.72 8.18 -2.68
CA ILE A 116 13.51 7.55 -1.62
C ILE A 116 14.19 6.30 -2.16
N ARG A 117 15.43 6.06 -1.75
CA ARG A 117 16.20 4.83 -2.01
C ARG A 117 16.65 4.22 -0.69
N TYR A 118 16.59 2.90 -0.60
CA TYR A 118 17.18 2.14 0.49
C TYR A 118 18.57 1.60 0.09
N ASN A 119 19.59 1.94 0.87
CA ASN A 119 21.00 1.61 0.61
C ASN A 119 21.61 0.65 1.66
N GLY A 120 20.77 -0.01 2.47
CA GLY A 120 21.28 -0.88 3.53
C GLY A 120 21.71 -2.28 3.05
N ASN A 121 22.49 -2.96 3.87
CA ASN A 121 23.08 -4.26 3.53
C ASN A 121 22.18 -5.46 3.85
N SER A 122 21.13 -5.26 4.64
CA SER A 122 20.17 -6.30 5.02
C SER A 122 18.76 -5.87 4.60
N ASP A 123 17.92 -6.86 4.28
CA ASP A 123 16.52 -6.61 3.99
C ASP A 123 15.83 -6.01 5.23
N GLN A 124 15.03 -4.97 5.02
CA GLN A 124 14.27 -4.31 6.07
C GLN A 124 12.79 -4.44 5.81
N GLN A 125 12.06 -4.92 6.81
CA GLN A 125 10.62 -4.90 6.80
C GLN A 125 10.13 -3.58 7.37
N GLN A 126 9.25 -2.91 6.64
CA GLN A 126 8.62 -1.66 7.03
C GLN A 126 7.13 -1.72 6.75
N LYS A 127 6.39 -0.73 7.22
CA LYS A 127 5.04 -0.44 6.72
C LYS A 127 5.09 0.91 6.01
N LEU A 128 4.14 1.14 5.11
CA LEU A 128 3.92 2.46 4.55
C LEU A 128 2.66 3.04 5.18
N TYR A 129 2.73 4.32 5.50
CA TYR A 129 1.62 5.10 5.99
C TYR A 129 1.14 5.98 4.83
N VAL A 130 -0.10 5.83 4.42
CA VAL A 130 -0.66 6.51 3.25
C VAL A 130 -1.83 7.38 3.70
N LEU A 131 -1.84 8.63 3.25
CA LEU A 131 -2.93 9.56 3.45
C LEU A 131 -3.24 10.22 2.12
N CYS A 132 -4.51 10.18 1.71
CA CYS A 132 -4.99 10.94 0.55
C CYS A 132 -6.04 11.94 1.00
N ASP A 133 -5.91 13.19 0.59
CA ASP A 133 -6.91 14.24 0.84
C ASP A 133 -6.83 15.32 -0.25
N ASN A 134 -7.66 16.34 -0.13
CA ASN A 134 -7.51 17.55 -0.93
C ASN A 134 -6.32 18.35 -0.41
N ALA A 135 -5.59 18.98 -1.33
CA ALA A 135 -4.40 19.78 -1.05
C ALA A 135 -4.61 20.78 0.11
N ASN A 136 -5.72 21.52 0.08
CA ASN A 136 -6.09 22.48 1.12
C ASN A 136 -6.54 21.90 2.47
N ARG A 137 -6.71 20.57 2.58
CA ARG A 137 -7.16 19.90 3.82
C ARG A 137 -6.12 18.95 4.41
N VAL A 138 -5.09 18.57 3.66
CA VAL A 138 -4.06 17.64 4.14
C VAL A 138 -3.43 18.09 5.44
N GLU A 139 -3.14 19.39 5.61
CA GLU A 139 -2.55 19.91 6.85
C GLU A 139 -3.46 19.70 8.06
N GLU A 140 -4.74 20.07 7.93
CA GLU A 140 -5.76 19.82 8.96
C GLU A 140 -5.80 18.33 9.32
N THR A 141 -5.90 17.46 8.31
CA THR A 141 -5.98 16.01 8.51
C THR A 141 -4.74 15.43 9.19
N VAL A 142 -3.54 15.87 8.81
CA VAL A 142 -2.28 15.42 9.45
C VAL A 142 -2.24 15.82 10.92
N LEU A 143 -2.66 17.04 11.25
CA LEU A 143 -2.69 17.54 12.63
C LEU A 143 -3.77 16.85 13.48
N GLU A 144 -4.99 16.71 12.95
CA GLU A 144 -6.09 16.04 13.65
C GLU A 144 -5.79 14.57 13.95
N ALA A 145 -5.18 13.86 12.98
CA ALA A 145 -4.79 12.47 13.14
C ALA A 145 -3.49 12.27 13.94
N ARG A 146 -2.80 13.37 14.33
CA ARG A 146 -1.50 13.35 15.03
C ARG A 146 -0.41 12.59 14.27
N LEU A 147 -0.31 12.90 12.98
CA LEU A 147 0.62 12.27 12.04
C LEU A 147 1.78 13.20 11.65
N ASP A 148 1.99 14.28 12.41
CA ASP A 148 3.06 15.25 12.22
C ASP A 148 4.46 14.61 12.20
N THR A 149 4.68 13.62 13.08
CA THR A 149 5.94 12.85 13.12
C THR A 149 6.06 11.80 12.01
N VAL A 150 4.92 11.38 11.43
CA VAL A 150 4.89 10.38 10.35
C VAL A 150 5.14 11.07 9.01
N PHE A 151 4.52 12.22 8.77
CA PHE A 151 4.64 13.01 7.55
C PHE A 151 5.50 14.25 7.80
N SER A 152 6.63 14.11 8.49
CA SER A 152 7.50 15.25 8.78
C SER A 152 8.02 15.89 7.49
N GLY A 153 8.03 17.24 7.47
CA GLY A 153 8.50 18.02 6.32
C GLY A 153 7.61 17.98 5.07
N TYR A 154 6.39 17.43 5.15
CA TYR A 154 5.49 17.39 3.98
C TYR A 154 5.21 18.79 3.38
N ASN A 155 5.16 19.83 4.22
CA ASN A 155 5.00 21.21 3.81
C ASN A 155 6.17 21.74 2.96
N SER A 156 7.41 21.34 3.28
CA SER A 156 8.61 21.74 2.53
C SER A 156 8.85 20.91 1.28
N PHE A 157 8.57 19.60 1.34
CA PHE A 157 8.97 18.66 0.29
C PHE A 157 7.92 18.44 -0.78
N CYS A 158 6.64 18.42 -0.38
CA CYS A 158 5.54 18.20 -1.32
C CYS A 158 5.06 19.49 -1.96
N GLY A 159 5.56 20.66 -1.52
CA GLY A 159 5.01 21.97 -1.84
C GLY A 159 5.59 22.67 -3.06
N GLY A 160 6.77 22.25 -3.55
CA GLY A 160 7.47 22.87 -4.68
C GLY A 160 7.62 24.40 -4.60
N GLY A 161 7.57 24.98 -3.39
CA GLY A 161 7.35 26.41 -3.18
C GLY A 161 5.87 26.79 -3.14
N THR A 162 5.24 26.64 -1.97
CA THR A 162 3.95 27.24 -1.53
C THR A 162 2.66 26.92 -2.30
N ALA A 163 2.69 26.44 -3.55
CA ALA A 163 1.48 26.35 -4.38
C ALA A 163 0.59 25.14 -4.07
N ILE A 164 1.15 24.03 -3.56
CA ILE A 164 0.36 22.80 -3.41
C ILE A 164 -0.58 22.86 -2.21
N PHE A 165 -0.22 23.58 -1.14
CA PHE A 165 -1.09 23.76 0.04
C PHE A 165 -1.85 25.10 0.01
N ASP A 166 -1.98 25.71 -1.17
CA ASP A 166 -2.84 26.88 -1.34
C ASP A 166 -4.28 26.51 -0.91
N PRO A 167 -4.96 27.30 -0.05
CA PRO A 167 -6.33 27.02 0.37
C PRO A 167 -7.33 26.93 -0.81
N SER A 168 -6.99 27.51 -1.96
CA SER A 168 -7.76 27.41 -3.20
C SER A 168 -7.46 26.15 -4.01
N ASN A 169 -6.37 25.43 -3.71
CA ASN A 169 -6.03 24.18 -4.37
C ASN A 169 -6.91 23.03 -3.85
N THR A 170 -7.78 22.54 -4.72
CA THR A 170 -8.70 21.43 -4.43
C THR A 170 -8.26 20.13 -5.11
N GLU A 171 -7.04 20.09 -5.66
CA GLU A 171 -6.49 18.87 -6.21
C GLU A 171 -6.32 17.81 -5.13
N ARG A 172 -6.52 16.55 -5.53
CA ARG A 172 -6.27 15.41 -4.65
C ARG A 172 -4.77 15.19 -4.57
N ILE A 173 -4.24 15.12 -3.36
CA ILE A 173 -2.86 14.79 -3.10
C ILE A 173 -2.80 13.59 -2.17
N CYS A 174 -1.76 12.78 -2.33
CA CYS A 174 -1.49 11.63 -1.47
C CYS A 174 -0.07 11.70 -0.93
N LEU A 175 0.05 11.56 0.39
CA LEU A 175 1.29 11.42 1.11
C LEU A 175 1.55 9.94 1.37
N VAL A 176 2.79 9.51 1.15
CA VAL A 176 3.27 8.16 1.46
C VAL A 176 4.51 8.31 2.32
N SER A 177 4.48 7.78 3.53
CA SER A 177 5.63 7.80 4.45
C SER A 177 6.05 6.40 4.86
N ILE A 178 7.35 6.16 4.94
CA ILE A 178 7.92 4.91 5.44
C ILE A 178 7.91 4.95 6.97
N ILE A 179 7.36 3.91 7.62
CA ILE A 179 7.31 3.78 9.09
C ILE A 179 7.86 2.42 9.55
N PRO A 180 8.35 2.31 10.82
CA PRO A 180 8.79 1.04 11.38
C PRO A 180 7.70 -0.04 11.37
N ALA A 181 8.10 -1.31 11.25
CA ALA A 181 7.20 -2.47 11.17
C ALA A 181 6.41 -2.79 12.46
N SER A 182 6.61 -2.05 13.56
CA SER A 182 6.07 -2.30 14.91
C SER A 182 4.64 -2.85 14.96
#